data_AF-A0A3A4NNN9-F1
#
_entry.id   AF-A0A3A4NNN9-F1
#
_cell.length_a   1.000
_cell.length_b   1.000
_cell.length_c   1.000
_cell.angle_alpha   90.00
_cell.angle_beta   90.00
_cell.angle_gamma   90.00
#
_symmetry.space_group_name_H-M   'P 1'
#
loop_
_entity.id
_entity.type
_entity.pdbx_description
1 polymer ?
#
loop_
_entity_poly.entity_id
_entity_poly.type
_entity_poly.pdbx_seq_one_letter_code
_entity_poly.pdbx_strand_id
1 'polypeptide(L)'
;MVFFDFRTSFSCISSVGVRIFLLGIAIILVALTIIPVRAGNPFVTPSGAVYFWPSCENMYQIDTGTLGPYSEKIAQELVIRAFTEWSTIRYSKMTWTFGNTLTSKPSPEALLHYMQKLLDSRPEQAENYHNAVIFDTDGSFIDFYQGEGASNYVLGFSTPICMNTGEILGSVAVINGKILTGESGEIQELYVTILHEIGHFIGLGHSQLYHEFAFDDDPYNNLFLPVMFPIAPTDGVNPMSLSQDDKVTLASLYSTEEFRTRLGTISGSVFRPYGAPVQGANVVAVNVKDPYVNAFSVVSDLEKMNTGEFTFSGLPKGTYELFIEPILPDFVGVSSVGPFSLDANSPSFINPVEKEYYNGERESGSRISDHAEDRELITVEEGMTVTGIDLISNEENTGVHEWPLF
;
A
#
# COMPACT_ATOMS: atom_id res chain seq x y z
N MET A 1 -13.05 3.08 13.55
CA MET A 1 -11.94 2.34 14.17
C MET A 1 -10.72 2.56 13.29
N VAL A 2 -9.60 3.02 13.84
CA VAL A 2 -8.50 3.56 13.02
C VAL A 2 -7.30 2.61 13.11
N PHE A 3 -6.73 2.23 11.97
CA PHE A 3 -5.41 1.63 11.90
C PHE A 3 -4.38 2.74 12.15
N PHE A 4 -4.16 3.11 13.42
CA PHE A 4 -3.07 3.99 13.78
C PHE A 4 -1.76 3.17 13.79
N ASP A 5 -0.69 3.74 13.29
CA ASP A 5 0.68 3.28 13.55
C ASP A 5 1.63 4.48 13.47
N PHE A 6 2.28 4.86 14.58
CA PHE A 6 3.40 5.80 14.55
C PHE A 6 4.34 5.84 15.79
N ARG A 7 5.58 6.27 15.48
CA ARG A 7 6.71 6.77 16.32
C ARG A 7 7.66 5.72 16.91
N THR A 8 8.37 5.01 16.04
CA THR A 8 9.82 4.78 16.26
C THR A 8 10.61 5.17 15.00
N SER A 9 11.15 6.38 15.00
CA SER A 9 12.09 6.81 13.96
C SER A 9 13.44 6.12 14.18
N PHE A 10 13.74 5.10 13.38
CA PHE A 10 15.07 4.51 13.27
C PHE A 10 15.88 5.26 12.22
N SER A 11 16.81 6.10 12.66
CA SER A 11 17.76 6.77 11.78
C SER A 11 18.90 5.82 11.40
N CYS A 12 18.97 5.39 10.14
CA CYS A 12 20.09 4.60 9.62
C CYS A 12 21.36 5.45 9.47
N ILE A 13 22.46 4.97 10.07
CA ILE A 13 23.79 5.58 10.04
C ILE A 13 24.47 5.25 8.70
N SER A 14 25.07 6.26 8.08
CA SER A 14 25.84 6.18 6.84
C SER A 14 27.18 5.45 7.02
N SER A 15 27.57 4.60 6.07
CA SER A 15 28.98 4.25 5.86
C SER A 15 29.35 4.34 4.38
N VAL A 16 30.57 4.85 4.13
CA VAL A 16 31.10 5.33 2.85
C VAL A 16 31.94 4.25 2.18
N GLY A 17 31.56 3.90 0.94
CA GLY A 17 32.41 3.92 -0.26
C GLY A 17 33.47 2.84 -0.50
N VAL A 18 33.40 2.19 -1.68
CA VAL A 18 34.57 1.93 -2.56
C VAL A 18 34.11 2.01 -4.02
N ARG A 19 34.84 2.79 -4.84
CA ARG A 19 34.70 2.88 -6.31
C ARG A 19 35.61 1.84 -6.98
N ILE A 20 35.12 1.14 -8.00
CA ILE A 20 35.95 0.39 -8.95
C ILE A 20 35.55 0.80 -10.37
N PHE A 21 36.55 1.17 -11.18
CA PHE A 21 36.44 1.64 -12.56
C PHE A 21 36.41 0.45 -13.55
N LEU A 22 35.58 0.60 -14.60
CA LEU A 22 35.30 -0.34 -15.68
C LEU A 22 36.44 -0.49 -16.70
N LEU A 23 36.47 -1.63 -17.43
CA LEU A 23 36.91 -1.66 -18.82
C LEU A 23 36.23 -2.76 -19.66
N GLY A 24 35.47 -2.32 -20.68
CA GLY A 24 35.42 -2.88 -22.04
C GLY A 24 34.61 -4.15 -22.34
N ILE A 25 33.49 -4.01 -23.08
CA ILE A 25 33.29 -4.47 -24.48
C ILE A 25 31.84 -4.13 -24.89
N ALA A 26 31.68 -3.38 -25.99
CA ALA A 26 30.38 -2.99 -26.53
C ALA A 26 29.77 -4.12 -27.38
N ILE A 27 28.78 -4.81 -26.82
CA ILE A 27 27.78 -5.56 -27.58
C ILE A 27 26.54 -4.69 -27.61
N ILE A 28 26.03 -4.34 -28.79
CA ILE A 28 24.70 -3.72 -28.93
C ILE A 28 23.66 -4.83 -28.65
N LEU A 29 23.44 -5.12 -27.38
CA LEU A 29 22.16 -5.63 -26.92
C LEU A 29 21.21 -4.45 -26.95
N VAL A 30 20.09 -4.57 -27.68
CA VAL A 30 18.88 -3.83 -27.30
C VAL A 30 18.50 -4.39 -25.93
N ALA A 31 19.08 -3.82 -24.88
CA ALA A 31 18.57 -3.99 -23.55
C ALA A 31 17.17 -3.38 -23.60
N LEU A 32 16.13 -4.22 -23.67
CA LEU A 32 14.86 -3.81 -23.09
C LEU A 32 15.21 -3.43 -21.67
N THR A 33 15.31 -2.12 -21.42
CA THR A 33 15.29 -1.61 -20.06
C THR A 33 13.99 -2.13 -19.49
N ILE A 34 14.09 -3.11 -18.59
CA ILE A 34 12.96 -3.56 -17.80
C ILE A 34 12.62 -2.35 -16.94
N ILE A 35 11.73 -1.50 -17.44
CA ILE A 35 11.15 -0.42 -16.65
C ILE A 35 10.49 -1.16 -15.48
N PRO A 36 10.81 -0.81 -14.23
CA PRO A 36 10.16 -1.42 -13.09
C PRO A 36 8.65 -1.25 -13.27
N VAL A 37 7.97 -2.38 -13.39
CA VAL A 37 6.54 -2.45 -13.62
C VAL A 37 5.88 -2.23 -12.28
N ARG A 38 5.44 -1.01 -11.99
CA ARG A 38 4.85 -0.64 -10.69
C ARG A 38 3.41 -0.22 -10.88
N ALA A 39 2.59 -0.57 -9.91
CA ALA A 39 1.17 -0.24 -9.82
C ALA A 39 0.78 -0.23 -8.35
N GLY A 40 -0.30 0.48 -8.01
CA GLY A 40 -0.77 0.53 -6.64
C GLY A 40 0.16 1.30 -5.70
N ASN A 41 0.00 1.06 -4.41
CA ASN A 41 0.71 1.77 -3.35
C ASN A 41 1.54 0.82 -2.48
N PRO A 42 2.67 0.26 -2.97
CA PRO A 42 3.59 -0.46 -2.10
C PRO A 42 4.30 0.47 -1.11
N PHE A 43 4.83 -0.09 -0.02
CA PHE A 43 5.71 0.66 0.86
C PHE A 43 6.95 1.17 0.11
N VAL A 44 7.43 2.35 0.51
CA VAL A 44 8.66 2.94 -0.02
C VAL A 44 9.55 3.46 1.11
N THR A 45 10.86 3.38 0.90
CA THR A 45 11.83 3.86 1.90
C THR A 45 11.84 5.39 1.93
N PRO A 46 12.41 6.01 2.97
CA PRO A 46 12.60 7.46 2.99
C PRO A 46 13.37 8.00 1.77
N SER A 47 14.21 7.18 1.13
CA SER A 47 14.95 7.50 -0.10
C SER A 47 14.20 7.17 -1.40
N GLY A 48 12.96 6.68 -1.33
CA GLY A 48 12.13 6.39 -2.51
C GLY A 48 12.25 4.98 -3.09
N ALA A 49 12.99 4.07 -2.43
CA ALA A 49 13.09 2.69 -2.89
C ALA A 49 11.84 1.90 -2.50
N VAL A 50 11.16 1.27 -3.47
CA VAL A 50 10.02 0.40 -3.21
C VAL A 50 10.44 -0.84 -2.43
N TYR A 51 9.62 -1.23 -1.45
CA TYR A 51 9.83 -2.42 -0.64
C TYR A 51 9.61 -3.67 -1.48
N PHE A 52 10.51 -4.65 -1.36
CA PHE A 52 10.37 -5.93 -2.05
C PHE A 52 11.00 -7.07 -1.25
N TRP A 53 10.39 -8.25 -1.33
CA TRP A 53 10.97 -9.49 -0.84
C TRP A 53 12.01 -10.01 -1.84
N PRO A 54 13.22 -10.39 -1.40
CA PRO A 54 14.25 -10.94 -2.28
C PRO A 54 13.89 -12.33 -2.85
N SER A 55 12.92 -13.03 -2.24
CA SER A 55 12.38 -14.31 -2.69
C SER A 55 10.88 -14.19 -2.98
N CYS A 56 10.40 -14.93 -3.98
CA CYS A 56 8.96 -15.13 -4.22
C CYS A 56 8.40 -16.33 -3.45
N GLU A 57 9.25 -17.13 -2.82
CA GLU A 57 8.86 -18.26 -1.96
C GLU A 57 9.28 -17.93 -0.54
N ASN A 58 8.31 -17.69 0.33
CA ASN A 58 8.54 -17.27 1.71
C ASN A 58 7.79 -18.18 2.69
N MET A 59 8.30 -18.23 3.92
CA MET A 59 7.68 -18.93 5.04
C MET A 59 7.29 -17.93 6.13
N TYR A 60 6.21 -18.24 6.84
CA TYR A 60 5.78 -17.50 8.03
C TYR A 60 5.58 -18.43 9.21
N GLN A 61 5.62 -17.85 10.40
CA GLN A 61 5.37 -18.51 11.68
C GLN A 61 4.14 -17.92 12.35
N ILE A 62 3.39 -18.73 13.08
CA ILE A 62 2.18 -18.29 13.79
C ILE A 62 2.31 -18.59 15.28
N ASP A 63 1.87 -17.66 16.11
CA ASP A 63 1.72 -17.84 17.55
C ASP A 63 0.80 -19.03 17.91
N THR A 64 0.98 -19.56 19.12
CA THR A 64 0.21 -20.66 19.71
C THR A 64 -0.79 -20.17 20.78
N GLY A 65 -0.85 -18.86 21.02
CA GLY A 65 -1.80 -18.25 21.94
C GLY A 65 -3.26 -18.26 21.44
N THR A 66 -4.17 -17.89 22.33
CA THR A 66 -5.51 -17.45 21.95
C THR A 66 -5.45 -16.07 21.28
N LEU A 67 -6.56 -15.66 20.68
CA LEU A 67 -6.77 -14.28 20.23
C LEU A 67 -8.09 -13.76 20.81
N GLY A 68 -8.01 -13.19 22.01
CA GLY A 68 -9.19 -12.79 22.77
C GLY A 68 -10.07 -14.02 23.08
N PRO A 69 -11.34 -14.04 22.64
CA PRO A 69 -12.26 -15.15 22.84
C PRO A 69 -12.03 -16.33 21.89
N TYR A 70 -11.21 -16.16 20.84
CA TYR A 70 -10.99 -17.17 19.82
C TYR A 70 -9.84 -18.11 20.19
N SER A 71 -10.07 -19.42 20.03
CA SER A 71 -9.04 -20.45 20.24
C SER A 71 -7.86 -20.28 19.27
N GLU A 72 -6.68 -20.75 19.69
CA GLU A 72 -5.48 -20.85 18.85
C GLU A 72 -5.79 -21.39 17.45
N LYS A 73 -6.51 -22.52 17.37
CA LYS A 73 -6.84 -23.18 16.10
C LYS A 73 -7.61 -22.26 15.15
N ILE A 74 -8.63 -21.56 15.66
CA ILE A 74 -9.43 -20.63 14.85
C ILE A 74 -8.55 -19.48 14.36
N ALA A 75 -7.76 -18.87 15.25
CA ALA A 75 -6.89 -17.76 14.89
C ALA A 75 -5.85 -18.18 13.83
N GLN A 76 -5.22 -19.35 13.97
CA GLN A 76 -4.29 -19.91 12.98
C GLN A 76 -4.96 -20.18 11.63
N GLU A 77 -6.18 -20.73 11.61
CA GLU A 77 -6.93 -20.97 10.37
C GLU A 77 -7.22 -19.66 9.62
N LEU A 78 -7.53 -18.57 10.32
CA LEU A 78 -7.73 -17.25 9.70
C LEU A 78 -6.45 -16.69 9.09
N VAL A 79 -5.31 -16.81 9.79
CA VAL A 79 -4.00 -16.39 9.28
C VAL A 79 -3.60 -17.20 8.04
N ILE A 80 -3.75 -18.52 8.09
CA ILE A 80 -3.46 -19.40 6.95
C ILE A 80 -4.32 -19.03 5.74
N ARG A 81 -5.61 -18.76 5.98
CA ARG A 81 -6.53 -18.31 4.93
C ARG A 81 -6.07 -16.99 4.32
N ALA A 82 -5.68 -15.99 5.12
CA ALA A 82 -5.21 -14.71 4.62
C ALA A 82 -3.96 -14.84 3.74
N PHE A 83 -2.94 -15.59 4.18
CA PHE A 83 -1.76 -15.86 3.35
C PHE A 83 -2.10 -16.63 2.07
N THR A 84 -3.12 -17.50 2.11
CA THR A 84 -3.59 -18.23 0.92
C THR A 84 -4.22 -17.29 -0.10
N GLU A 85 -5.05 -16.34 0.32
CA GLU A 85 -5.62 -15.33 -0.59
C GLU A 85 -4.52 -14.54 -1.31
N TRP A 86 -3.54 -14.02 -0.57
CA TRP A 86 -2.40 -13.29 -1.16
C TRP A 86 -1.52 -14.16 -2.06
N SER A 87 -1.37 -15.45 -1.75
CA SER A 87 -0.55 -16.40 -2.54
C SER A 87 -1.25 -16.95 -3.79
N THR A 88 -2.55 -16.70 -3.95
CA THR A 88 -3.34 -17.21 -5.10
C THR A 88 -3.65 -16.12 -6.12
N ILE A 89 -3.12 -14.91 -5.93
CA ILE A 89 -3.27 -13.79 -6.86
C ILE A 89 -2.70 -14.18 -8.23
N ARG A 90 -3.57 -14.17 -9.23
CA ARG A 90 -3.17 -14.37 -10.62
C ARG A 90 -2.15 -13.31 -11.03
N TYR A 91 -1.17 -13.74 -11.81
CA TYR A 91 -0.09 -12.90 -12.32
C TYR A 91 0.97 -12.46 -11.30
N SER A 92 0.84 -12.88 -10.04
CA SER A 92 1.92 -12.82 -9.05
C SER A 92 2.65 -14.17 -8.95
N LYS A 93 3.96 -14.13 -8.74
CA LYS A 93 4.79 -15.30 -8.38
C LYS A 93 4.89 -15.50 -6.87
N MET A 94 4.42 -14.54 -6.08
CA MET A 94 4.57 -14.56 -4.63
C MET A 94 3.79 -15.72 -4.03
N THR A 95 4.45 -16.48 -3.16
CA THR A 95 3.88 -17.60 -2.43
C THR A 95 4.35 -17.60 -0.98
N TRP A 96 3.41 -17.87 -0.08
CA TRP A 96 3.65 -17.97 1.35
C TRP A 96 3.23 -19.36 1.85
N THR A 97 4.13 -19.99 2.58
CA THR A 97 3.89 -21.31 3.17
C THR A 97 3.94 -21.22 4.69
N PHE A 98 2.98 -21.88 5.34
CA PHE A 98 3.04 -22.05 6.78
C PHE A 98 4.24 -22.93 7.13
N GLY A 99 5.23 -22.37 7.81
CA GLY A 99 6.44 -23.09 8.18
C GLY A 99 6.21 -23.93 9.44
N ASN A 100 6.01 -23.25 10.56
CA ASN A 100 5.75 -23.85 11.86
C ASN A 100 5.06 -22.86 12.80
N THR A 101 4.59 -23.35 13.94
CA THR A 101 4.18 -22.49 15.04
C THR A 101 5.39 -21.99 15.82
N LEU A 102 5.26 -20.85 16.50
CA LEU A 102 6.26 -20.37 17.45
C LEU A 102 6.39 -21.36 18.62
N THR A 103 7.63 -21.63 19.02
CA THR A 103 7.92 -22.50 20.18
C THR A 103 7.52 -21.85 21.51
N SER A 104 7.56 -20.53 21.56
CA SER A 104 7.05 -19.71 22.66
C SER A 104 6.73 -18.31 22.14
N LYS A 105 5.64 -17.70 22.62
CA LYS A 105 5.31 -16.30 22.33
C LYS A 105 6.42 -15.38 22.90
N PRO A 106 6.98 -14.44 22.10
CA PRO A 106 7.95 -13.47 22.61
C PRO A 106 7.29 -12.52 23.64
N SER A 107 8.09 -11.77 24.40
CA SER A 107 7.59 -10.52 25.01
C SER A 107 7.66 -9.39 23.97
N PRO A 108 6.94 -8.27 24.17
CA PRO A 108 7.06 -7.10 23.30
C PRO A 108 8.52 -6.62 23.16
N GLU A 109 9.30 -6.61 24.25
CA GLU A 109 10.72 -6.22 24.20
C GLU A 109 11.57 -7.21 23.41
N ALA A 110 11.29 -8.52 23.53
CA ALA A 110 12.03 -9.54 22.80
C ALA A 110 11.77 -9.45 21.29
N LEU A 111 10.52 -9.15 20.89
CA LEU A 111 10.14 -8.93 19.50
C LEU A 111 10.77 -7.65 18.94
N LEU A 112 10.78 -6.55 19.71
CA LEU A 112 11.48 -5.32 19.33
C LEU A 112 12.99 -5.56 19.13
N HIS A 113 13.64 -6.27 20.06
CA HIS A 113 15.06 -6.62 19.95
C HIS A 113 15.35 -7.49 18.72
N TYR A 114 14.44 -8.39 18.38
CA TYR A 114 14.51 -9.19 17.15
C TYR A 114 14.49 -8.30 15.90
N MET A 115 13.52 -7.38 15.80
CA MET A 115 13.40 -6.46 14.66
C MET A 115 14.66 -5.59 14.50
N GLN A 116 15.23 -5.10 15.62
CA GLN A 116 16.47 -4.33 15.61
C GLN A 116 17.68 -5.14 15.10
N LYS A 117 17.78 -6.42 15.51
CA LYS A 117 18.85 -7.31 15.03
C LYS A 117 18.83 -7.55 13.52
N LEU A 118 17.63 -7.61 12.92
CA LEU A 118 17.51 -7.72 11.46
C LEU A 118 18.12 -6.50 10.77
N LEU A 119 17.79 -5.29 11.24
CA LEU A 119 18.33 -4.03 10.70
C LEU A 119 19.86 -3.93 10.85
N ASP A 120 20.40 -4.42 11.95
CA ASP A 120 21.85 -4.47 12.19
C ASP A 120 22.57 -5.49 11.31
N SER A 121 21.88 -6.17 10.39
CA SER A 121 22.42 -7.18 9.47
C SER A 121 23.13 -8.34 10.17
N ARG A 122 22.60 -8.76 11.34
CA ARG A 122 23.04 -9.97 12.08
C ARG A 122 21.96 -11.08 12.07
N PRO A 123 21.49 -11.53 10.89
CA PRO A 123 20.35 -12.45 10.77
C PRO A 123 20.61 -13.82 11.43
N GLU A 124 21.86 -14.28 11.45
CA GLU A 124 22.31 -15.52 12.10
C GLU A 124 22.13 -15.55 13.63
N GLN A 125 21.72 -14.45 14.28
CA GLN A 125 21.38 -14.40 15.72
C GLN A 125 19.91 -14.07 15.99
N ALA A 126 19.08 -14.06 14.94
CA ALA A 126 17.68 -13.68 14.95
C ALA A 126 16.77 -14.91 14.69
N GLU A 127 17.18 -16.10 15.15
CA GLU A 127 16.62 -17.38 14.70
C GLU A 127 15.19 -17.70 15.17
N ASN A 128 14.58 -16.92 16.07
CA ASN A 128 13.41 -17.39 16.83
C ASN A 128 12.04 -16.87 16.38
N TYR A 129 11.94 -15.85 15.51
CA TYR A 129 10.65 -15.20 15.16
C TYR A 129 10.58 -14.71 13.70
N HIS A 130 11.16 -15.47 12.77
CA HIS A 130 11.19 -15.04 11.36
C HIS A 130 9.80 -15.03 10.75
N ASN A 131 9.38 -13.86 10.25
CA ASN A 131 8.09 -13.69 9.59
C ASN A 131 6.93 -14.13 10.51
N ALA A 132 6.89 -13.59 11.73
CA ALA A 132 5.98 -14.04 12.77
C ALA A 132 4.66 -13.26 12.79
N VAL A 133 3.56 -13.97 12.97
CA VAL A 133 2.23 -13.42 13.30
C VAL A 133 1.93 -13.70 14.76
N ILE A 134 1.73 -12.65 15.55
CA ILE A 134 1.56 -12.67 17.01
C ILE A 134 0.11 -12.38 17.37
N PHE A 135 -0.44 -13.16 18.32
CA PHE A 135 -1.80 -12.95 18.82
C PHE A 135 -1.79 -12.18 20.13
N ASP A 136 -2.22 -10.93 20.11
CA ASP A 136 -2.23 -10.04 21.26
C ASP A 136 -3.57 -10.09 22.01
N THR A 137 -3.80 -11.20 22.73
CA THR A 137 -5.07 -11.45 23.44
C THR A 137 -5.48 -10.31 24.38
N ASP A 138 -4.54 -9.67 25.08
CA ASP A 138 -4.83 -8.68 26.12
C ASP A 138 -4.52 -7.23 25.71
N GLY A 139 -4.00 -7.02 24.50
CA GLY A 139 -3.62 -5.71 23.98
C GLY A 139 -2.26 -5.21 24.47
N SER A 140 -1.49 -6.03 25.19
CA SER A 140 -0.21 -5.62 25.77
C SER A 140 0.87 -5.31 24.72
N PHE A 141 0.86 -6.00 23.57
CA PHE A 141 1.76 -5.65 22.47
C PHE A 141 1.35 -4.34 21.84
N ILE A 142 0.06 -4.17 21.51
CA ILE A 142 -0.42 -2.92 20.91
C ILE A 142 -0.11 -1.74 21.83
N ASP A 143 -0.42 -1.84 23.13
CA ASP A 143 -0.13 -0.76 24.08
C ASP A 143 1.38 -0.49 24.23
N PHE A 144 2.22 -1.52 24.11
CA PHE A 144 3.68 -1.36 24.15
C PHE A 144 4.23 -0.60 22.93
N TYR A 145 3.78 -0.95 21.73
CA TYR A 145 4.31 -0.39 20.48
C TYR A 145 3.66 0.94 20.10
N GLN A 146 2.38 1.11 20.43
CA GLN A 146 1.57 2.26 19.98
C GLN A 146 1.17 3.20 21.11
N GLY A 147 1.51 2.87 22.35
CA GLY A 147 1.24 3.69 23.53
C GLY A 147 0.05 3.19 24.34
N GLU A 148 0.06 3.52 25.63
CA GLU A 148 -0.95 3.08 26.59
C GLU A 148 -2.37 3.45 26.13
N GLY A 149 -3.24 2.45 26.00
CA GLY A 149 -4.63 2.62 25.61
C GLY A 149 -4.89 2.48 24.10
N ALA A 150 -3.85 2.37 23.28
CA ALA A 150 -3.97 2.14 21.84
C ALA A 150 -4.73 0.85 21.50
N SER A 151 -4.58 -0.17 22.34
CA SER A 151 -5.29 -1.45 22.22
C SER A 151 -6.82 -1.35 22.31
N ASN A 152 -7.39 -0.18 22.65
CA ASN A 152 -8.83 0.01 22.65
C ASN A 152 -9.40 0.43 21.29
N TYR A 153 -8.55 0.80 20.32
CA TYR A 153 -9.02 1.29 19.01
C TYR A 153 -8.18 0.84 17.80
N VAL A 154 -7.02 0.20 18.03
CA VAL A 154 -6.17 -0.38 16.98
C VAL A 154 -6.49 -1.86 16.81
N LEU A 155 -6.79 -2.29 15.59
CA LEU A 155 -7.18 -3.67 15.25
C LEU A 155 -5.97 -4.61 15.14
N GLY A 156 -4.85 -4.09 14.65
CA GLY A 156 -3.61 -4.80 14.45
C GLY A 156 -2.55 -3.83 13.93
N PHE A 157 -1.33 -4.33 13.79
CA PHE A 157 -0.31 -3.67 12.97
C PHE A 157 0.61 -4.70 12.36
N SER A 158 1.31 -4.30 11.31
CA SER A 158 2.26 -5.13 10.62
C SER A 158 3.41 -4.29 10.07
N THR A 159 4.62 -4.77 10.29
CA THR A 159 5.84 -3.99 10.09
C THR A 159 6.87 -4.80 9.30
N PRO A 160 7.01 -4.55 7.99
CA PRO A 160 8.13 -5.07 7.23
C PRO A 160 9.42 -4.38 7.65
N ILE A 161 10.45 -5.17 7.98
CA ILE A 161 11.78 -4.69 8.30
C ILE A 161 12.59 -4.65 7.01
N CYS A 162 12.97 -3.48 6.53
CA CYS A 162 13.67 -3.31 5.25
C CYS A 162 15.04 -2.64 5.36
N MET A 163 15.88 -2.87 4.36
CA MET A 163 17.06 -2.06 4.09
C MET A 163 16.70 -0.78 3.33
N ASN A 164 17.61 0.20 3.31
CA ASN A 164 17.46 1.42 2.50
C ASN A 164 17.30 1.15 0.99
N THR A 165 17.74 -0.01 0.52
CA THR A 165 17.56 -0.49 -0.87
C THR A 165 16.12 -0.92 -1.17
N GLY A 166 15.24 -1.00 -0.17
CA GLY A 166 13.89 -1.56 -0.28
C GLY A 166 13.81 -3.07 -0.01
N GLU A 167 14.95 -3.77 0.12
CA GLU A 167 14.94 -5.21 0.40
C GLU A 167 14.35 -5.50 1.79
N ILE A 168 13.26 -6.26 1.83
CA ILE A 168 12.62 -6.72 3.08
C ILE A 168 13.43 -7.89 3.63
N LEU A 169 13.91 -7.75 4.86
CA LEU A 169 14.70 -8.73 5.61
C LEU A 169 13.84 -9.69 6.43
N GLY A 170 12.64 -9.26 6.77
CA GLY A 170 11.68 -9.98 7.60
C GLY A 170 10.46 -9.11 7.85
N SER A 171 9.41 -9.70 8.40
CA SER A 171 8.19 -8.97 8.74
C SER A 171 7.55 -9.52 10.01
N VAL A 172 6.75 -8.71 10.68
CA VAL A 172 6.03 -9.10 11.89
C VAL A 172 4.63 -8.51 11.81
N ALA A 173 3.61 -9.30 12.13
CA ALA A 173 2.25 -8.83 12.35
C ALA A 173 1.82 -9.11 13.78
N VAL A 174 1.10 -8.17 14.39
CA VAL A 174 0.48 -8.30 15.71
C VAL A 174 -1.01 -8.03 15.55
N ILE A 175 -1.84 -8.99 15.95
CA ILE A 175 -3.31 -8.90 15.83
C ILE A 175 -3.91 -8.69 17.21
N ASN A 176 -4.76 -7.67 17.39
CA ASN A 176 -5.34 -7.32 18.68
C ASN A 176 -6.57 -8.18 18.99
N GLY A 177 -6.53 -8.89 20.12
CA GLY A 177 -7.65 -9.67 20.64
C GLY A 177 -8.45 -9.00 21.74
N LYS A 178 -7.97 -7.89 22.31
CA LYS A 178 -8.53 -7.26 23.54
C LYS A 178 -9.98 -6.80 23.36
N ILE A 179 -10.28 -6.28 22.18
CA ILE A 179 -11.56 -5.68 21.79
C ILE A 179 -12.60 -6.71 21.36
N LEU A 180 -12.20 -7.96 21.15
CA LEU A 180 -13.06 -9.02 20.62
C LEU A 180 -13.93 -9.59 21.74
N THR A 181 -15.23 -9.74 21.47
CA THR A 181 -16.21 -10.18 22.47
C THR A 181 -16.68 -11.63 22.26
N GLY A 182 -16.45 -12.19 21.08
CA GLY A 182 -16.89 -13.52 20.65
C GLY A 182 -18.30 -13.51 20.06
N GLU A 183 -18.82 -12.33 19.73
CA GLU A 183 -20.14 -12.15 19.15
C GLU A 183 -20.20 -12.60 17.68
N SER A 184 -21.40 -12.96 17.22
CA SER A 184 -21.61 -13.38 15.83
C SER A 184 -21.30 -12.23 14.87
N GLY A 185 -20.42 -12.44 13.89
CA GLY A 185 -20.01 -11.43 12.92
C GLY A 185 -18.58 -10.92 13.13
N GLU A 186 -18.09 -10.91 14.37
CA GLU A 186 -16.72 -10.43 14.67
C GLU A 186 -15.63 -11.28 14.03
N ILE A 187 -15.89 -12.57 13.78
CA ILE A 187 -14.91 -13.45 13.13
C ILE A 187 -14.64 -13.04 11.67
N GLN A 188 -15.62 -12.47 10.98
CA GLN A 188 -15.44 -11.91 9.64
C GLN A 188 -14.59 -10.64 9.70
N GLU A 189 -14.88 -9.74 10.63
CA GLU A 189 -14.13 -8.51 10.84
C GLU A 189 -12.67 -8.78 11.24
N LEU A 190 -12.47 -9.76 12.12
CA LEU A 190 -11.14 -10.26 12.47
C LEU A 190 -10.41 -10.82 11.26
N TYR A 191 -11.09 -11.58 10.40
CA TYR A 191 -10.48 -12.09 9.17
C TYR A 191 -10.04 -10.96 8.24
N VAL A 192 -10.86 -9.91 8.05
CA VAL A 192 -10.49 -8.78 7.21
C VAL A 192 -9.32 -8.00 7.79
N THR A 193 -9.31 -7.79 9.11
CA THR A 193 -8.14 -7.22 9.82
C THR A 193 -6.89 -8.02 9.52
N ILE A 194 -6.92 -9.35 9.71
CA ILE A 194 -5.77 -10.21 9.42
C ILE A 194 -5.37 -10.09 7.93
N LEU A 195 -6.34 -10.09 7.00
CA LEU A 195 -6.06 -9.95 5.57
C LEU A 195 -5.35 -8.63 5.23
N HIS A 196 -5.77 -7.51 5.85
CA HIS A 196 -5.14 -6.20 5.76
C HIS A 196 -3.72 -6.20 6.31
N GLU A 197 -3.52 -6.71 7.53
CA GLU A 197 -2.20 -6.77 8.16
C GLU A 197 -1.23 -7.67 7.38
N ILE A 198 -1.72 -8.74 6.74
CA ILE A 198 -0.89 -9.54 5.84
C ILE A 198 -0.53 -8.76 4.56
N GLY A 199 -1.36 -7.85 4.08
CA GLY A 199 -0.99 -6.94 2.99
C GLY A 199 0.22 -6.06 3.34
N HIS A 200 0.20 -5.43 4.52
CA HIS A 200 1.37 -4.73 5.06
C HIS A 200 2.57 -5.66 5.26
N PHE A 201 2.32 -6.87 5.76
CA PHE A 201 3.35 -7.86 6.03
C PHE A 201 4.17 -8.19 4.78
N ILE A 202 3.50 -8.24 3.62
CA ILE A 202 4.12 -8.58 2.33
C ILE A 202 4.60 -7.35 1.54
N GLY A 203 4.47 -6.14 2.08
CA GLY A 203 5.07 -4.92 1.55
C GLY A 203 4.11 -3.91 0.92
N LEU A 204 2.79 -4.05 1.10
CA LEU A 204 1.81 -3.09 0.58
C LEU A 204 1.55 -1.97 1.60
N GLY A 205 1.44 -0.73 1.14
CA GLY A 205 0.90 0.38 1.92
C GLY A 205 -0.61 0.51 1.76
N HIS A 206 -1.19 1.55 2.34
CA HIS A 206 -2.61 1.83 2.15
C HIS A 206 -2.94 2.34 0.76
N SER A 207 -4.19 2.13 0.35
CA SER A 207 -4.76 2.60 -0.91
C SER A 207 -5.98 3.48 -0.65
N GLN A 208 -6.11 4.57 -1.42
CA GLN A 208 -7.33 5.38 -1.46
C GLN A 208 -8.06 5.11 -2.76
N LEU A 209 -9.17 4.39 -2.66
CA LEU A 209 -10.09 4.17 -3.76
C LEU A 209 -11.50 4.10 -3.20
N TYR A 210 -12.44 4.80 -3.85
CA TYR A 210 -13.84 4.89 -3.42
C TYR A 210 -14.02 5.30 -1.97
N HIS A 211 -13.27 6.31 -1.52
CA HIS A 211 -13.37 6.77 -0.14
C HIS A 211 -14.80 7.19 0.26
N GLU A 212 -15.63 7.55 -0.72
CA GLU A 212 -17.01 7.95 -0.54
C GLU A 212 -17.90 6.80 -0.09
N PHE A 213 -17.55 5.55 -0.46
CA PHE A 213 -18.26 4.34 -0.01
C PHE A 213 -18.02 4.10 1.47
N ALA A 214 -16.77 4.25 1.93
CA ALA A 214 -16.43 4.03 3.34
C ALA A 214 -17.13 4.99 4.31
N PHE A 215 -17.58 6.15 3.83
CA PHE A 215 -18.17 7.23 4.64
C PHE A 215 -19.62 7.55 4.28
N ASP A 216 -20.30 6.68 3.55
CA ASP A 216 -21.74 6.76 3.33
C ASP A 216 -22.52 5.78 4.22
N ASP A 217 -23.84 5.70 4.00
CA ASP A 217 -24.76 4.84 4.75
C ASP A 217 -25.11 3.53 3.97
N ASP A 218 -24.40 3.20 2.87
CA ASP A 218 -24.67 2.05 2.00
C ASP A 218 -23.62 0.93 2.14
N PRO A 219 -23.83 -0.06 3.03
CA PRO A 219 -22.84 -1.12 3.26
C PRO A 219 -22.62 -2.05 2.06
N TYR A 220 -23.46 -1.98 1.02
CA TYR A 220 -23.32 -2.85 -0.15
C TYR A 220 -22.21 -2.38 -1.09
N ASN A 221 -21.84 -1.09 -1.09
CA ASN A 221 -20.76 -0.60 -1.94
C ASN A 221 -19.36 -0.79 -1.31
N ASN A 222 -19.29 -0.99 0.01
CA ASN A 222 -18.04 -1.28 0.73
C ASN A 222 -17.32 -2.55 0.24
N LEU A 223 -18.03 -3.47 -0.41
CA LEU A 223 -17.41 -4.65 -1.04
C LEU A 223 -16.42 -4.30 -2.16
N PHE A 224 -16.46 -3.07 -2.68
CA PHE A 224 -15.56 -2.56 -3.71
C PHE A 224 -14.35 -1.80 -3.16
N LEU A 225 -14.32 -1.53 -1.84
CA LEU A 225 -13.16 -0.92 -1.20
C LEU A 225 -11.95 -1.88 -1.28
N PRO A 226 -10.73 -1.34 -1.45
CA PRO A 226 -9.53 -2.12 -1.24
C PRO A 226 -9.49 -2.69 0.17
N VAL A 227 -8.97 -3.90 0.33
CA VAL A 227 -8.67 -4.41 1.68
C VAL A 227 -7.59 -3.56 2.32
N MET A 228 -6.68 -2.97 1.54
CA MET A 228 -5.68 -2.00 2.02
C MET A 228 -6.23 -0.58 2.27
N PHE A 229 -7.55 -0.40 2.37
CA PHE A 229 -8.13 0.89 2.74
C PHE A 229 -7.80 1.26 4.20
N PRO A 230 -7.39 2.51 4.52
CA PRO A 230 -6.77 2.86 5.81
C PRO A 230 -7.63 2.70 7.06
N ILE A 231 -8.96 2.78 6.96
CA ILE A 231 -9.85 2.79 8.12
C ILE A 231 -11.11 1.97 7.85
N ALA A 232 -11.64 1.31 8.89
CA ALA A 232 -12.89 0.58 8.74
C ALA A 232 -14.04 1.53 8.31
N PRO A 233 -14.92 1.13 7.37
CA PRO A 233 -16.09 1.88 6.98
C PRO A 233 -16.98 2.24 8.17
N THR A 234 -17.70 3.35 8.05
CA THR A 234 -18.49 3.91 9.15
C THR A 234 -19.66 3.03 9.58
N ASP A 235 -20.22 2.25 8.65
CA ASP A 235 -21.27 1.26 8.90
C ASP A 235 -20.76 -0.08 9.47
N GLY A 236 -19.42 -0.25 9.53
CA GLY A 236 -18.77 -1.45 10.06
C GLY A 236 -18.79 -2.67 9.15
N VAL A 237 -19.10 -2.53 7.86
CA VAL A 237 -19.08 -3.63 6.89
C VAL A 237 -17.83 -3.53 6.00
N ASN A 238 -16.85 -4.41 6.24
CA ASN A 238 -15.58 -4.39 5.51
C ASN A 238 -15.55 -5.33 4.27
N PRO A 239 -14.72 -5.04 3.25
CA PRO A 239 -14.53 -5.93 2.11
C PRO A 239 -13.89 -7.25 2.54
N MET A 240 -14.56 -8.37 2.27
CA MET A 240 -14.08 -9.72 2.66
C MET A 240 -13.17 -10.38 1.60
N SER A 241 -12.77 -9.65 0.56
CA SER A 241 -11.94 -10.17 -0.52
C SER A 241 -11.09 -9.06 -1.12
N LEU A 242 -9.91 -9.43 -1.61
CA LEU A 242 -8.99 -8.51 -2.28
C LEU A 242 -9.65 -7.86 -3.51
N SER A 243 -9.57 -6.52 -3.57
CA SER A 243 -9.94 -5.73 -4.74
C SER A 243 -8.96 -5.95 -5.89
N GLN A 244 -9.25 -5.39 -7.06
CA GLN A 244 -8.34 -5.46 -8.19
C GLN A 244 -7.09 -4.58 -7.97
N ASP A 245 -7.21 -3.49 -7.21
CA ASP A 245 -6.11 -2.64 -6.78
C ASP A 245 -5.12 -3.39 -5.88
N ASP A 246 -5.63 -4.10 -4.85
CA ASP A 246 -4.81 -4.95 -3.96
C ASP A 246 -4.02 -5.99 -4.76
N LYS A 247 -4.71 -6.68 -5.68
CA LYS A 247 -4.14 -7.75 -6.52
C LYS A 247 -3.04 -7.22 -7.44
N VAL A 248 -3.30 -6.10 -8.12
CA VAL A 248 -2.34 -5.55 -9.08
C VAL A 248 -1.12 -4.98 -8.39
N THR A 249 -1.28 -4.41 -7.19
CA THR A 249 -0.16 -3.91 -6.39
C THR A 249 0.83 -5.03 -6.14
N LEU A 250 0.38 -6.17 -5.59
CA LEU A 250 1.27 -7.31 -5.35
C LEU A 250 1.82 -7.90 -6.66
N ALA A 251 0.96 -8.09 -7.66
CA ALA A 251 1.37 -8.70 -8.93
C ALA A 251 2.39 -7.83 -9.70
N SER A 252 2.37 -6.52 -9.54
CA SER A 252 3.37 -5.61 -10.12
C SER A 252 4.77 -5.84 -9.51
N LEU A 253 4.83 -6.03 -8.18
CA LEU A 253 6.08 -6.29 -7.46
C LEU A 253 6.68 -7.67 -7.84
N TYR A 254 5.84 -8.69 -8.03
CA TYR A 254 6.28 -10.08 -8.23
C TYR A 254 5.74 -10.67 -9.53
N SER A 255 5.90 -9.94 -10.63
CA SER A 255 5.18 -10.22 -11.87
C SER A 255 5.52 -11.55 -12.55
N THR A 256 4.49 -12.20 -13.10
CA THR A 256 4.65 -13.27 -14.11
C THR A 256 4.94 -12.69 -15.50
N GLU A 257 5.24 -13.56 -16.46
CA GLU A 257 5.34 -13.15 -17.86
C GLU A 257 3.98 -12.80 -18.46
N GLU A 258 2.93 -13.50 -18.02
CA GLU A 258 1.56 -13.18 -18.42
C GLU A 258 1.13 -11.80 -17.93
N PHE A 259 1.58 -11.36 -16.75
CA PHE A 259 1.36 -9.98 -16.28
C PHE A 259 1.78 -8.96 -17.36
N ARG A 260 2.98 -9.13 -17.91
CA ARG A 260 3.59 -8.18 -18.86
C ARG A 260 3.00 -8.25 -20.27
N THR A 261 2.51 -9.43 -20.65
CA THR A 261 2.05 -9.68 -22.03
C THR A 261 0.55 -9.60 -22.18
N ARG A 262 -0.23 -9.78 -21.10
CA ARG A 262 -1.71 -9.76 -21.11
C ARG A 262 -2.32 -8.50 -20.54
N LEU A 263 -1.58 -7.76 -19.72
CA LEU A 263 -2.04 -6.54 -19.11
C LEU A 263 -1.29 -5.36 -19.70
N GLY A 264 -1.97 -4.23 -19.80
CA GLY A 264 -1.37 -2.99 -20.26
C GLY A 264 -0.90 -2.10 -19.12
N THR A 265 -0.33 -0.97 -19.51
CA THR A 265 0.20 0.05 -18.63
C THR A 265 -0.27 1.43 -19.09
N ILE A 266 -0.64 2.30 -18.14
CA ILE A 266 -0.77 3.76 -18.35
C ILE A 266 0.31 4.44 -17.51
N SER A 267 1.04 5.40 -18.08
CA SER A 267 2.02 6.19 -17.35
C SER A 267 2.06 7.65 -17.79
N GLY A 268 2.41 8.53 -16.86
CA GLY A 268 2.65 9.94 -17.10
C GLY A 268 2.94 10.67 -15.80
N SER A 269 2.67 11.97 -15.73
CA SER A 269 2.99 12.80 -14.57
C SER A 269 1.84 13.72 -14.16
N VAL A 270 1.83 14.12 -12.90
CA VAL A 270 0.94 15.16 -12.38
C VAL A 270 1.76 16.44 -12.17
N PHE A 271 1.29 17.54 -12.75
CA PHE A 271 1.94 18.86 -12.66
C PHE A 271 1.00 19.92 -12.11
N ARG A 272 1.58 20.94 -11.50
CA ARG A 272 0.96 22.24 -11.23
C ARG A 272 0.90 23.06 -12.53
N PRO A 273 0.07 24.11 -12.65
CA PRO A 273 -0.07 24.89 -13.89
C PRO A 273 1.24 25.44 -14.47
N TYR A 274 2.20 25.76 -13.60
CA TYR A 274 3.50 26.33 -13.99
C TYR A 274 4.61 25.26 -14.16
N GLY A 275 4.24 23.99 -14.23
CA GLY A 275 5.14 22.86 -14.51
C GLY A 275 5.88 22.30 -13.30
N ALA A 276 5.56 22.73 -12.08
CA ALA A 276 6.09 22.08 -10.88
C ALA A 276 5.44 20.70 -10.71
N PRO A 277 6.20 19.63 -10.41
CA PRO A 277 5.64 18.30 -10.20
C PRO A 277 4.79 18.26 -8.92
N VAL A 278 3.72 17.46 -8.95
CA VAL A 278 2.89 17.21 -7.78
C VAL A 278 3.36 15.95 -7.08
N GLN A 279 3.75 16.09 -5.82
CA GLN A 279 4.05 14.97 -4.92
C GLN A 279 2.82 14.66 -4.09
N GLY A 280 2.33 13.42 -4.13
CA GLY A 280 1.30 13.00 -3.19
C GLY A 280 -0.15 13.27 -3.61
N ALA A 281 -0.45 13.39 -4.90
CA ALA A 281 -1.82 13.29 -5.40
C ALA A 281 -2.25 11.83 -5.52
N ASN A 282 -3.50 11.50 -5.20
CA ASN A 282 -4.05 10.20 -5.53
C ASN A 282 -4.46 10.21 -7.00
N VAL A 283 -3.81 9.40 -7.83
CA VAL A 283 -4.21 9.20 -9.23
C VAL A 283 -5.08 7.95 -9.29
N VAL A 284 -6.20 8.02 -9.98
CA VAL A 284 -7.17 6.91 -10.07
C VAL A 284 -7.53 6.61 -11.52
N ALA A 285 -7.38 5.34 -11.91
CA ALA A 285 -7.81 4.84 -13.20
C ALA A 285 -9.03 3.94 -13.04
N VAL A 286 -10.12 4.23 -13.75
CA VAL A 286 -11.40 3.49 -13.67
C VAL A 286 -11.77 2.95 -15.04
N ASN A 287 -11.98 1.64 -15.13
CA ASN A 287 -12.48 1.04 -16.37
C ASN A 287 -13.94 1.44 -16.59
N VAL A 288 -14.27 2.01 -17.74
CA VAL A 288 -15.61 2.53 -18.04
C VAL A 288 -16.68 1.44 -18.06
N LYS A 289 -16.30 0.20 -18.40
CA LYS A 289 -17.26 -0.92 -18.51
C LYS A 289 -17.59 -1.53 -17.16
N ASP A 290 -16.58 -1.69 -16.31
CA ASP A 290 -16.69 -2.37 -15.01
C ASP A 290 -16.08 -1.48 -13.91
N PRO A 291 -16.64 -0.27 -13.65
CA PRO A 291 -15.99 0.78 -12.89
C PRO A 291 -15.62 0.32 -11.49
N TYR A 292 -16.56 -0.23 -10.73
CA TYR A 292 -16.34 -0.64 -9.33
C TYR A 292 -15.45 -1.88 -9.17
N VAL A 293 -15.22 -2.66 -10.23
CA VAL A 293 -14.43 -3.90 -10.17
C VAL A 293 -13.02 -3.67 -10.68
N ASN A 294 -12.87 -2.89 -11.76
CA ASN A 294 -11.60 -2.62 -12.42
C ASN A 294 -11.23 -1.14 -12.24
N ALA A 295 -10.96 -0.79 -10.99
CA ALA A 295 -10.40 0.50 -10.60
C ALA A 295 -9.13 0.32 -9.79
N PHE A 296 -8.27 1.32 -9.89
CA PHE A 296 -6.88 1.26 -9.45
C PHE A 296 -6.47 2.64 -8.95
N SER A 297 -5.67 2.70 -7.90
CA SER A 297 -5.08 3.94 -7.39
C SER A 297 -3.55 3.87 -7.36
N VAL A 298 -2.89 5.01 -7.50
CA VAL A 298 -1.45 5.15 -7.26
C VAL A 298 -1.15 6.58 -6.86
N VAL A 299 -0.23 6.75 -5.93
CA VAL A 299 0.21 8.08 -5.52
C VAL A 299 1.24 8.66 -6.49
N SER A 300 1.06 9.92 -6.90
CA SER A 300 2.01 10.64 -7.74
C SER A 300 3.35 10.83 -7.03
N ASP A 301 4.44 10.69 -7.80
CA ASP A 301 5.82 10.74 -7.33
C ASP A 301 6.15 9.67 -6.27
N LEU A 302 5.53 8.48 -6.32
CA LEU A 302 5.70 7.38 -5.35
C LEU A 302 7.17 7.10 -4.97
N GLU A 303 8.09 7.22 -5.93
CA GLU A 303 9.53 6.98 -5.72
C GLU A 303 10.31 8.20 -5.24
N LYS A 304 9.63 9.30 -4.93
CA LYS A 304 10.20 10.54 -4.39
C LYS A 304 11.28 11.15 -5.27
N MET A 305 11.11 11.03 -6.58
CA MET A 305 12.04 11.53 -7.59
C MET A 305 11.82 13.00 -7.93
N ASN A 306 10.75 13.61 -7.38
CA ASN A 306 10.32 14.97 -7.68
C ASN A 306 10.06 15.17 -9.19
N THR A 307 9.33 14.23 -9.79
CA THR A 307 8.92 14.22 -11.19
C THR A 307 7.40 14.25 -11.35
N GLY A 308 6.64 13.96 -10.30
CA GLY A 308 5.18 13.86 -10.34
C GLY A 308 4.70 12.60 -11.04
N GLU A 309 5.60 11.68 -11.37
CA GLU A 309 5.30 10.50 -12.17
C GLU A 309 4.32 9.55 -11.46
N PHE A 310 3.46 8.93 -12.24
CA PHE A 310 2.63 7.82 -11.83
C PHE A 310 2.67 6.71 -12.89
N THR A 311 2.40 5.48 -12.48
CA THR A 311 2.29 4.35 -13.38
C THR A 311 1.24 3.36 -12.88
N PHE A 312 0.28 3.05 -13.74
CA PHE A 312 -0.63 1.94 -13.56
C PHE A 312 -0.17 0.80 -14.44
N SER A 313 0.53 -0.17 -13.88
CA SER A 313 0.81 -1.43 -14.57
C SER A 313 -0.24 -2.48 -14.24
N GLY A 314 -0.45 -3.44 -15.14
CA GLY A 314 -1.34 -4.56 -14.85
C GLY A 314 -2.82 -4.25 -15.10
N LEU A 315 -3.11 -3.26 -15.95
CA LEU A 315 -4.47 -2.93 -16.34
C LEU A 315 -5.01 -3.99 -17.32
N PRO A 316 -6.18 -4.60 -17.06
CA PRO A 316 -6.88 -5.38 -18.07
C PRO A 316 -7.12 -4.57 -19.35
N LYS A 317 -7.24 -5.24 -20.50
CA LYS A 317 -7.67 -4.58 -21.73
C LYS A 317 -9.01 -3.87 -21.49
N GLY A 318 -9.09 -2.61 -21.92
CA GLY A 318 -10.30 -1.84 -21.78
C GLY A 318 -10.10 -0.37 -22.07
N THR A 319 -11.13 0.40 -21.74
CA THR A 319 -11.13 1.85 -21.87
C THR A 319 -11.28 2.44 -20.48
N TYR A 320 -10.44 3.40 -20.16
CA TYR A 320 -10.27 3.95 -18.83
C TYR A 320 -10.54 5.45 -18.85
N GLU A 321 -11.21 5.94 -17.81
CA GLU A 321 -11.09 7.33 -17.40
C GLU A 321 -10.02 7.42 -16.31
N LEU A 322 -9.34 8.56 -16.26
CA LEU A 322 -8.25 8.83 -15.33
C LEU A 322 -8.54 10.16 -14.64
N PHE A 323 -8.34 10.25 -13.34
CA PHE A 323 -8.47 11.49 -12.59
C PHE A 323 -7.44 11.56 -11.46
N ILE A 324 -7.19 12.77 -10.98
CA ILE A 324 -6.50 13.00 -9.71
C ILE A 324 -7.53 13.42 -8.65
N GLU A 325 -7.21 13.17 -7.40
CA GLU A 325 -7.96 13.67 -6.25
C GLU A 325 -7.03 13.86 -5.04
N PRO A 326 -7.42 14.69 -4.05
CA PRO A 326 -6.65 14.83 -2.83
C PRO A 326 -6.67 13.54 -2.00
N ILE A 327 -5.54 13.24 -1.35
CA ILE A 327 -5.49 12.22 -0.31
C ILE A 327 -6.21 12.76 0.93
N LEU A 328 -7.06 11.95 1.56
CA LEU A 328 -7.79 12.38 2.75
C LEU A 328 -6.83 12.66 3.93
N PRO A 329 -7.01 13.78 4.66
CA PRO A 329 -6.14 14.15 5.78
C PRO A 329 -6.07 13.14 6.93
N ASP A 330 -7.07 12.25 7.05
CA ASP A 330 -7.08 11.18 8.05
C ASP A 330 -6.25 9.96 7.64
N PHE A 331 -5.82 9.87 6.37
CA PHE A 331 -5.07 8.74 5.83
C PHE A 331 -3.57 8.91 6.06
N VAL A 332 -3.24 9.12 7.32
CA VAL A 332 -1.89 9.34 7.83
C VAL A 332 -1.32 8.12 8.50
N GLY A 333 -0.01 8.07 8.67
CA GLY A 333 0.66 6.99 9.37
C GLY A 333 1.88 6.46 8.63
N VAL A 334 2.57 5.47 9.20
CA VAL A 334 3.67 4.80 8.49
C VAL A 334 3.17 4.00 7.29
N SER A 335 1.94 3.49 7.38
CA SER A 335 1.19 2.78 6.33
C SER A 335 0.41 3.69 5.39
N SER A 336 0.58 5.00 5.50
CA SER A 336 -0.23 6.01 4.79
C SER A 336 -0.36 5.77 3.29
N VAL A 337 -1.34 6.44 2.68
CA VAL A 337 -1.56 6.36 1.22
C VAL A 337 -0.38 7.04 0.51
N GLY A 338 0.62 6.24 0.11
CA GLY A 338 1.89 6.69 -0.44
C GLY A 338 2.81 7.42 0.56
N PRO A 339 4.01 7.86 0.12
CA PRO A 339 5.05 8.41 0.99
C PRO A 339 4.85 9.85 1.46
N PHE A 340 3.81 10.53 0.97
CA PHE A 340 3.62 11.97 1.14
C PHE A 340 2.46 12.31 2.07
N SER A 341 1.98 11.35 2.83
CA SER A 341 0.81 11.44 3.71
C SER A 341 1.16 11.02 5.15
N LEU A 342 2.41 11.14 5.57
CA LEU A 342 2.90 10.64 6.86
C LEU A 342 2.24 11.31 8.09
N ASP A 343 2.05 12.62 8.01
CA ASP A 343 1.44 13.49 9.02
C ASP A 343 0.84 14.75 8.37
N ALA A 344 0.11 15.56 9.15
CA ALA A 344 -0.60 16.75 8.66
C ALA A 344 0.27 17.81 7.95
N ASN A 345 1.60 17.77 8.05
CA ASN A 345 2.52 18.66 7.34
C ASN A 345 3.17 18.00 6.12
N SER A 346 2.70 16.82 5.71
CA SER A 346 3.25 16.11 4.57
C SER A 346 2.78 16.71 3.25
N PRO A 347 3.53 16.56 2.14
CA PRO A 347 3.22 17.23 0.88
C PRO A 347 1.80 17.01 0.35
N SER A 348 1.19 15.85 0.58
CA SER A 348 -0.20 15.57 0.18
C SER A 348 -1.22 16.51 0.80
N PHE A 349 -0.92 17.14 1.94
CA PHE A 349 -1.85 18.02 2.67
C PHE A 349 -1.47 19.50 2.59
N ILE A 350 -0.32 19.83 1.98
CA ILE A 350 0.12 21.21 1.76
C ILE A 350 -0.22 21.58 0.32
N ASN A 351 -1.25 22.42 0.14
CA ASN A 351 -1.81 22.76 -1.17
C ASN A 351 -2.25 21.50 -1.95
N PRO A 352 -3.17 20.68 -1.42
CA PRO A 352 -3.62 19.47 -2.10
C PRO A 352 -4.20 19.80 -3.49
N VAL A 353 -4.11 18.86 -4.44
CA VAL A 353 -4.81 18.98 -5.72
C VAL A 353 -6.33 18.97 -5.51
N GLU A 354 -7.06 19.55 -6.45
CA GLU A 354 -8.50 19.33 -6.53
C GLU A 354 -8.79 18.07 -7.35
N LYS A 355 -10.02 17.54 -7.23
CA LYS A 355 -10.45 16.42 -8.06
C LYS A 355 -10.72 16.89 -9.48
N GLU A 356 -10.10 16.25 -10.46
CA GLU A 356 -10.29 16.55 -11.88
C GLU A 356 -9.86 15.39 -12.78
N TYR A 357 -10.54 15.28 -13.92
CA TYR A 357 -10.30 14.23 -14.91
C TYR A 357 -9.28 14.65 -15.97
N TYR A 358 -8.50 13.67 -16.41
CA TYR A 358 -7.67 13.81 -17.60
C TYR A 358 -8.55 14.03 -18.83
N ASN A 359 -8.26 15.06 -19.62
CA ASN A 359 -9.06 15.52 -20.76
C ASN A 359 -8.25 15.72 -22.06
N GLY A 360 -7.02 15.19 -22.10
CA GLY A 360 -6.21 15.06 -23.32
C GLY A 360 -5.50 16.34 -23.74
N GLU A 361 -5.66 16.73 -25.01
CA GLU A 361 -5.02 17.95 -25.55
C GLU A 361 -5.51 19.25 -24.89
N ARG A 362 -6.57 19.18 -24.07
CA ARG A 362 -7.14 20.32 -23.33
C ARG A 362 -6.52 20.52 -21.95
N GLU A 363 -5.64 19.61 -21.51
CA GLU A 363 -5.03 19.65 -20.19
C GLU A 363 -4.33 20.99 -19.96
N SER A 364 -4.73 21.68 -18.90
CA SER A 364 -4.18 22.97 -18.51
C SER A 364 -4.60 23.31 -17.08
N GLY A 365 -3.82 24.15 -16.38
CA GLY A 365 -4.22 24.57 -15.04
C GLY A 365 -5.34 25.63 -14.98
N SER A 366 -6.18 25.76 -16.00
CA SER A 366 -7.17 26.82 -16.17
C SER A 366 -8.59 26.26 -16.22
N ARG A 367 -9.40 26.57 -15.20
CA ARG A 367 -10.77 26.05 -15.02
C ARG A 367 -11.74 26.44 -16.14
N ILE A 368 -11.37 27.41 -16.98
CA ILE A 368 -12.16 27.88 -18.12
C ILE A 368 -11.96 26.99 -19.35
N SER A 369 -10.74 26.49 -19.56
CA SER A 369 -10.35 25.70 -20.73
C SER A 369 -10.23 24.21 -20.43
N ASP A 370 -9.96 23.90 -19.16
CA ASP A 370 -9.85 22.59 -18.56
C ASP A 370 -10.93 22.51 -17.47
N HIS A 371 -12.10 22.00 -17.84
CA HIS A 371 -13.16 21.79 -16.86
C HIS A 371 -12.92 20.48 -16.12
N ALA A 372 -12.98 20.52 -14.79
CA ALA A 372 -12.68 19.36 -13.93
C ALA A 372 -13.45 18.07 -14.26
N GLU A 373 -14.63 18.17 -14.89
CA GLU A 373 -15.49 17.02 -15.28
C GLU A 373 -15.31 16.58 -16.75
N ASP A 374 -14.54 17.34 -17.54
CA ASP A 374 -14.22 16.94 -18.91
C ASP A 374 -13.27 15.74 -18.86
N ARG A 375 -13.55 14.71 -19.66
CA ARG A 375 -12.77 13.47 -19.66
C ARG A 375 -12.44 13.01 -21.06
N GLU A 376 -11.21 12.54 -21.23
CA GLU A 376 -10.76 11.81 -22.40
C GLU A 376 -10.49 10.35 -22.03
N LEU A 377 -10.98 9.46 -22.87
CA LEU A 377 -10.90 8.03 -22.62
C LEU A 377 -9.59 7.45 -23.13
N ILE A 378 -8.89 6.74 -22.26
CA ILE A 378 -7.63 6.07 -22.58
C ILE A 378 -7.92 4.61 -22.93
N THR A 379 -7.54 4.18 -24.13
CA THR A 379 -7.68 2.77 -24.54
C THR A 379 -6.39 2.00 -24.25
N VAL A 380 -6.53 0.89 -23.52
CA VAL A 380 -5.45 0.00 -23.13
C VAL A 380 -5.68 -1.37 -23.79
N GLU A 381 -4.66 -1.86 -24.48
CA GLU A 381 -4.61 -3.19 -25.11
C GLU A 381 -3.65 -4.13 -24.34
N GLU A 382 -3.75 -5.45 -24.59
CA GLU A 382 -2.87 -6.44 -23.94
C GLU A 382 -1.39 -6.13 -24.22
N GLY A 383 -0.56 -6.00 -23.18
CA GLY A 383 0.87 -5.72 -23.29
C GLY A 383 1.22 -4.32 -23.82
N MET A 384 0.22 -3.44 -23.98
CA MET A 384 0.42 -2.07 -24.44
C MET A 384 0.86 -1.16 -23.31
N THR A 385 1.83 -0.28 -23.57
CA THR A 385 2.13 0.87 -22.71
C THR A 385 1.59 2.14 -23.37
N VAL A 386 0.67 2.82 -22.70
CA VAL A 386 0.22 4.18 -23.03
C VAL A 386 1.02 5.16 -22.19
N THR A 387 1.73 6.08 -22.83
CA THR A 387 2.62 7.06 -22.18
C THR A 387 2.23 8.48 -22.55
N GLY A 388 2.77 9.47 -21.83
CA GLY A 388 2.53 10.89 -22.13
C GLY A 388 1.16 11.37 -21.67
N ILE A 389 0.65 10.74 -20.60
CA ILE A 389 -0.61 11.11 -19.96
C ILE A 389 -0.28 12.06 -18.81
N ASP A 390 -0.16 13.35 -19.12
CA ASP A 390 0.15 14.36 -18.13
C ASP A 390 -1.15 15.01 -17.63
N LEU A 391 -1.40 14.98 -16.31
CA LEU A 391 -2.48 15.74 -15.67
C LEU A 391 -1.94 17.08 -15.16
N ILE A 392 -2.61 18.19 -15.49
CA ILE A 392 -2.22 19.52 -15.03
C ILE A 392 -3.28 20.04 -14.07
N SER A 393 -2.94 20.15 -12.79
CA SER A 393 -3.94 20.48 -11.79
C SER A 393 -4.52 21.89 -11.95
N ASN A 394 -5.84 21.99 -11.86
CA ASN A 394 -6.61 23.21 -11.95
C ASN A 394 -6.42 24.13 -10.73
N GLU A 395 -5.37 24.94 -10.78
CA GLU A 395 -5.08 25.98 -9.79
C GLU A 395 -5.25 27.36 -10.42
N GLU A 396 -6.45 27.91 -10.32
CA GLU A 396 -6.57 29.36 -10.42
C GLU A 396 -6.12 29.97 -9.09
N ASN A 397 -5.42 31.10 -9.17
CA ASN A 397 -4.97 31.87 -8.03
C ASN A 397 -6.20 32.41 -7.27
N THR A 398 -6.84 31.56 -6.47
CA THR A 398 -7.90 31.95 -5.56
C THR A 398 -7.20 32.77 -4.49
N GLY A 399 -7.24 34.09 -4.64
CA GLY A 399 -6.72 35.00 -3.63
C GLY A 399 -7.24 34.58 -2.26
N VAL A 400 -6.33 34.11 -1.41
CA VAL A 400 -6.50 33.77 0.01
C VAL A 400 -7.96 33.44 0.38
N HIS A 401 -8.37 32.19 0.17
CA HIS A 401 -9.56 31.68 0.83
C HIS A 401 -9.13 30.90 2.08
N GLU A 402 -9.43 31.47 3.25
CA GLU A 402 -9.43 30.75 4.52
C GLU A 402 -10.44 29.60 4.41
N TRP A 403 -9.97 28.38 4.63
CA TRP A 403 -10.84 27.20 4.72
C TRP A 403 -11.67 27.26 6.00
N PRO A 404 -12.97 26.93 5.96
CA PRO A 404 -13.73 26.71 7.18
C PRO A 404 -13.28 25.38 7.79
N LEU A 405 -12.72 25.47 8.99
CA LEU A 405 -12.54 24.33 9.88
C LEU A 405 -13.93 23.73 10.15
N PHE A 406 -14.16 22.51 9.71
CA PHE A 406 -15.18 21.63 10.27
C PHE A 406 -14.55 20.31 10.67
#